data_AF-K1SB01-F1
#
_entry.id   AF-K1SB01-F1
#
_cell.length_a   1.000
_cell.length_b   1.000
_cell.length_c   1.000
_cell.angle_alpha   90.00
_cell.angle_beta   90.00
_cell.angle_gamma   90.00
#
_symmetry.space_group_name_H-M   'P 1'
#
loop_
_entity.id
_entity.type
_entity.pdbx_description
1 polymer ?
#
loop_
_entity_poly.entity_id
_entity_poly.type
_entity_poly.pdbx_seq_one_letter_code
_entity_poly.pdbx_strand_id
1 'polypeptide(L)'
;WCRINIFKVVTLLGTFALALAFAGNDLVNFVGVPLTGYSSYMDYVANGNGSETFLMDSLNAPARTPFIFLALSGVVMIVALTTSRKARGVIKTSVDLARQDAGDEMFGSSGLARSIVRASSSLATGIDNAMPQGLKRWLGKRFDKDEAILENGAAFDMVRAAVNLLLASLLIALGTSLKLPLSTTYVAFMVAMGSSLADKAWGRESAVFRITGVISVIGGWFITAGAAFVATFLLALAIYYGGTIAMVVVVALTILFLIRSNIRYRRKMKAEHDDVFKGMMTSRDKAEVWTLLRRHMTESLMASVTFAEST
;
A
#
# COMPACT_ATOMS: atom_id res chain seq x y z
N TRP A 1 24.47 -22.86 24.79
CA TRP A 1 24.00 -22.44 23.45
C TRP A 1 22.90 -21.40 23.63
N CYS A 2 23.14 -20.15 23.22
CA CYS A 2 22.18 -19.06 23.43
C CYS A 2 20.84 -19.37 22.75
N ARG A 3 19.74 -19.38 23.49
CA ARG A 3 18.37 -19.55 22.97
C ARG A 3 17.88 -18.29 22.24
N ILE A 4 18.65 -17.80 21.27
CA ILE A 4 18.24 -16.66 20.44
C ILE A 4 17.45 -17.22 19.26
N ASN A 5 16.21 -16.74 19.10
CA ASN A 5 15.41 -17.09 17.94
C ASN A 5 15.99 -16.39 16.71
N ILE A 6 16.70 -17.15 15.87
CA ILE A 6 17.39 -16.65 14.67
C ILE A 6 16.40 -15.95 13.74
N PHE A 7 15.16 -16.45 13.60
CA PHE A 7 14.16 -15.83 12.73
C PHE A 7 13.72 -14.44 13.24
N LYS A 8 13.68 -14.20 14.56
CA LYS A 8 13.42 -12.85 15.11
C LYS A 8 14.53 -11.86 14.77
N VAL A 9 15.79 -12.31 14.78
CA VAL A 9 16.93 -11.47 14.38
C VAL A 9 16.90 -11.18 12.89
N VAL A 10 16.69 -12.21 12.06
CA VAL A 10 16.62 -12.06 10.59
C VAL A 10 15.46 -11.16 10.17
N THR A 11 14.29 -11.30 10.78
CA THR A 11 13.15 -10.41 10.50
C THR A 11 13.41 -8.97 10.91
N LEU A 12 14.10 -8.73 12.04
CA LEU A 12 14.48 -7.38 12.46
C LEU A 12 15.47 -6.75 11.47
N LEU A 13 16.51 -7.48 11.08
CA LEU A 13 17.47 -7.03 10.06
C LEU A 13 16.81 -6.83 8.70
N GLY A 14 15.91 -7.73 8.29
CA GLY A 14 15.14 -7.63 7.06
C GLY A 14 14.21 -6.41 7.06
N THR A 15 13.62 -6.07 8.21
CA THR A 15 12.81 -4.85 8.37
C THR A 15 13.66 -3.60 8.19
N PHE A 16 14.86 -3.58 8.77
CA PHE A 16 15.81 -2.49 8.59
C PHE A 16 16.27 -2.37 7.12
N ALA A 17 16.62 -3.49 6.48
CA ALA A 17 17.02 -3.51 5.07
C ALA A 17 15.88 -3.02 4.16
N LEU A 18 14.65 -3.44 4.43
CA LEU A 18 13.48 -2.99 3.70
C LEU A 18 13.27 -1.48 3.89
N ALA A 19 13.34 -0.97 5.11
CA ALA A 19 13.22 0.46 5.39
C ALA A 19 14.28 1.30 4.65
N LEU A 20 15.54 0.83 4.62
CA LEU A 20 16.62 1.49 3.89
C LEU A 20 16.36 1.49 2.38
N ALA A 21 15.92 0.36 1.82
CA ALA A 21 15.60 0.24 0.40
C ALA A 21 14.42 1.14 0.00
N PHE A 22 13.35 1.19 0.80
CA PHE A 22 12.24 2.12 0.62
C PHE A 22 12.70 3.57 0.68
N ALA A 23 13.51 3.93 1.69
CA ALA A 23 14.02 5.29 1.82
C ALA A 23 14.89 5.68 0.63
N GLY A 24 15.76 4.80 0.13
CA GLY A 24 16.61 5.08 -1.03
C GLY A 24 15.82 5.41 -2.30
N ASN A 25 14.75 4.67 -2.58
CA ASN A 25 13.92 4.88 -3.77
C ASN A 25 12.92 6.04 -3.59
N ASP A 26 12.16 6.02 -2.50
CA ASP A 26 11.00 6.89 -2.34
C ASP A 26 11.39 8.30 -1.88
N LEU A 27 12.55 8.47 -1.24
CA LEU A 27 13.06 9.80 -0.91
C LEU A 27 13.30 10.64 -2.16
N VAL A 28 13.88 10.05 -3.21
CA VAL A 28 14.14 10.74 -4.49
C VAL A 28 12.82 11.10 -5.17
N ASN A 29 11.84 10.19 -5.16
CA ASN A 29 10.50 10.46 -5.68
C ASN A 29 9.79 11.57 -4.90
N PHE A 30 9.97 11.64 -3.58
CA PHE A 30 9.36 12.65 -2.72
C PHE A 30 9.97 14.04 -2.91
N VAL A 31 11.31 14.12 -2.98
CA VAL A 31 12.04 15.39 -3.07
C VAL A 31 12.20 15.90 -4.51
N GLY A 32 12.02 15.03 -5.50
CA GLY A 32 12.21 15.35 -6.91
C GLY A 32 11.38 16.56 -7.37
N VAL A 33 10.06 16.56 -7.12
CA VAL A 33 9.19 17.64 -7.59
C VAL A 33 9.55 19.02 -6.99
N PRO A 34 9.70 19.17 -5.65
CA PRO A 34 10.16 20.43 -5.06
C PRO A 34 11.55 20.87 -5.55
N LEU A 35 12.49 19.93 -5.70
CA LEU A 35 13.84 20.26 -6.19
C LEU A 35 13.83 20.72 -7.63
N THR A 36 13.08 20.07 -8.51
CA THR A 36 12.92 20.50 -9.90
C THR A 36 12.34 21.91 -9.95
N GLY A 37 11.31 22.21 -9.14
CA GLY A 37 10.76 23.57 -9.06
C GLY A 37 11.77 24.60 -8.56
N TYR A 38 12.56 24.26 -7.54
CA TYR A 38 13.62 25.12 -7.01
C TYR A 38 14.75 25.34 -8.03
N SER A 39 15.22 24.27 -8.69
CA SER A 39 16.26 24.37 -9.72
C SER A 39 15.80 25.16 -10.93
N SER A 40 14.54 24.96 -11.36
CA SER A 40 13.91 25.76 -12.41
C SER A 40 13.92 27.24 -12.04
N TYR A 41 13.49 27.59 -10.82
CA TYR A 41 13.49 28.98 -10.37
C TYR A 41 14.90 29.59 -10.35
N MET A 42 15.86 28.89 -9.76
CA MET A 42 17.25 29.38 -9.67
C MET A 42 17.89 29.57 -11.04
N ASP A 43 17.66 28.65 -11.98
CA ASP A 43 18.18 28.74 -13.34
C ASP A 43 17.53 29.89 -14.11
N TYR A 44 16.21 30.08 -13.98
CA TYR A 44 15.51 31.21 -14.58
C TYR A 44 15.99 32.57 -14.04
N VAL A 45 16.23 32.68 -12.73
CA VAL A 45 16.75 33.91 -12.14
C VAL A 45 18.18 34.20 -12.59
N ALA A 46 19.01 33.17 -12.73
CA ALA A 46 20.41 33.33 -13.14
C ALA A 46 20.57 33.62 -14.65
N ASN A 47 19.77 32.94 -15.49
CA ASN A 47 19.99 32.89 -16.95
C ASN A 47 18.80 33.41 -17.78
N GLY A 48 17.61 33.49 -17.18
CA GLY A 48 16.38 33.82 -17.90
C GLY A 48 16.18 35.31 -18.21
N ASN A 49 16.76 36.21 -17.41
CA ASN A 49 16.74 37.67 -17.62
C ASN A 49 15.34 38.25 -17.95
N GLY A 50 14.27 37.67 -17.41
CA GLY A 50 12.88 38.08 -17.67
C GLY A 50 12.30 37.62 -19.02
N SER A 51 13.01 36.79 -19.78
CA SER A 51 12.54 36.25 -21.06
C SER A 51 11.39 35.26 -20.86
N GLU A 52 10.29 35.46 -21.58
CA GLU A 52 9.17 34.51 -21.64
C GLU A 52 9.46 33.28 -22.52
N THR A 53 10.53 33.33 -23.31
CA THR A 53 10.95 32.24 -24.23
C THR A 53 12.12 31.42 -23.69
N PHE A 54 12.49 31.59 -22.41
CA PHE A 54 13.56 30.83 -21.80
C PHE A 54 13.20 29.33 -21.71
N LEU A 55 13.94 28.52 -22.46
CA LEU A 55 13.80 27.06 -22.46
C LEU A 55 14.62 26.46 -21.31
N MET A 56 14.01 25.61 -20.49
CA MET A 56 14.64 25.00 -19.32
C MET A 56 15.51 23.79 -19.66
N ASP A 57 16.44 23.95 -20.62
CA ASP A 57 17.33 22.87 -21.06
C ASP A 57 18.22 22.34 -19.93
N SER A 58 18.46 23.15 -18.90
CA SER A 58 19.16 22.76 -17.67
C SER A 58 18.53 21.58 -16.94
N LEU A 59 17.21 21.35 -17.10
CA LEU A 59 16.50 20.22 -16.49
C LEU A 59 16.84 18.86 -17.13
N ASN A 60 17.41 18.86 -18.35
CA ASN A 60 17.88 17.64 -18.99
C ASN A 60 19.22 17.15 -18.44
N ALA A 61 19.94 18.00 -17.70
CA ALA A 61 21.20 17.63 -17.06
C ALA A 61 20.94 16.86 -15.74
N PRO A 62 21.88 16.00 -15.30
CA PRO A 62 21.77 15.31 -14.01
C PRO A 62 21.62 16.30 -12.85
N ALA A 63 20.51 16.19 -12.12
CA ALA A 63 20.25 17.04 -10.96
C ALA A 63 21.30 16.80 -9.87
N ARG A 64 21.95 17.89 -9.42
CA ARG A 64 22.83 17.85 -8.24
C ARG A 64 22.06 18.31 -7.02
N THR A 65 21.75 17.37 -6.13
CA THR A 65 21.02 17.66 -4.90
C THR A 65 21.99 17.83 -3.73
N PRO A 66 22.03 18.99 -3.06
CA PRO A 66 22.79 19.16 -1.82
C PRO A 66 22.30 18.21 -0.73
N PHE A 67 23.22 17.65 0.05
CA PHE A 67 22.91 16.70 1.13
C PHE A 67 21.87 17.24 2.13
N ILE A 68 21.87 18.54 2.40
CA ILE A 68 20.94 19.17 3.34
C ILE A 68 19.47 18.98 2.94
N PHE A 69 19.15 19.04 1.64
CA PHE A 69 17.79 18.83 1.14
C PHE A 69 17.37 17.38 1.30
N LEU A 70 18.27 16.43 1.01
CA LEU A 70 18.01 15.00 1.20
C LEU A 70 17.76 14.68 2.68
N ALA A 71 18.58 15.22 3.59
CA ALA A 71 18.45 15.00 5.03
C ALA A 71 17.13 15.55 5.57
N LEU A 72 16.78 16.80 5.22
CA LEU A 72 15.52 17.42 5.66
C LEU A 72 14.30 16.69 5.09
N SER A 73 14.32 16.31 3.81
CA SER A 73 13.26 15.51 3.20
C SER A 73 13.10 14.14 3.86
N GLY A 74 14.19 13.52 4.29
CA GLY A 74 14.15 12.27 5.06
C GLY A 74 13.41 12.43 6.38
N VAL A 75 13.68 13.51 7.12
CA VAL A 75 12.95 13.82 8.37
C VAL A 75 11.46 14.04 8.12
N VAL A 76 11.11 14.84 7.10
CA VAL A 76 9.71 15.08 6.73
C VAL A 76 9.00 13.76 6.36
N MET A 77 9.67 12.90 5.59
CA MET A 77 9.13 11.60 5.21
C MET A 77 8.87 10.70 6.43
N ILE A 78 9.80 10.65 7.40
CA ILE A 78 9.63 9.89 8.65
C ILE A 78 8.40 10.39 9.42
N VAL A 79 8.28 11.70 9.62
CA VAL A 79 7.14 12.31 10.32
C VAL A 79 5.83 12.01 9.58
N ALA A 80 5.82 12.15 8.26
CA ALA A 80 4.64 11.88 7.43
C ALA A 80 4.20 10.41 7.51
N LEU A 81 5.13 9.46 7.39
CA LEU A 81 4.82 8.02 7.43
C LEU A 81 4.35 7.57 8.82
N THR A 82 5.00 8.04 9.88
CA THR A 82 4.65 7.66 11.26
C THR A 82 3.27 8.18 11.69
N THR A 83 2.89 9.38 11.24
CA THR A 83 1.58 9.99 11.54
C THR A 83 0.47 9.61 10.56
N SER A 84 0.80 9.08 9.37
CA SER A 84 -0.18 8.79 8.33
C SER A 84 -1.03 7.56 8.63
N ARG A 85 -2.31 7.80 8.93
CA ARG A 85 -3.34 6.75 9.03
C ARG A 85 -3.60 6.04 7.68
N LYS A 86 -3.42 6.75 6.56
CA LYS A 86 -3.58 6.17 5.21
C LYS A 86 -2.51 5.12 4.93
N ALA A 87 -1.26 5.39 5.29
CA ALA A 87 -0.16 4.44 5.13
C ALA A 87 -0.42 3.15 5.93
N ARG A 88 -0.90 3.29 7.18
CA ARG A 88 -1.31 2.13 8.01
C ARG A 88 -2.43 1.31 7.37
N GLY A 89 -3.41 1.97 6.73
CA GLY A 89 -4.47 1.29 5.99
C GLY A 89 -3.96 0.45 4.82
N VAL A 90 -3.04 0.98 4.02
CA VAL A 90 -2.42 0.25 2.89
C VAL A 90 -1.64 -0.96 3.39
N ILE A 91 -0.85 -0.79 4.46
CA ILE A 91 -0.11 -1.89 5.08
C ILE A 91 -1.09 -2.98 5.53
N LYS A 92 -2.16 -2.60 6.24
CA LYS A 92 -3.19 -3.55 6.69
C LYS A 92 -3.79 -4.34 5.54
N THR A 93 -4.25 -3.67 4.47
CA THR A 93 -4.81 -4.36 3.29
C THR A 93 -3.79 -5.31 2.63
N SER A 94 -2.52 -4.90 2.52
CA SER A 94 -1.48 -5.76 1.92
C SER A 94 -1.21 -7.01 2.77
N VAL A 95 -1.17 -6.86 4.10
CA VAL A 95 -0.97 -7.97 5.04
C VAL A 95 -2.18 -8.89 5.05
N ASP A 96 -3.39 -8.32 5.07
CA ASP A 96 -4.65 -9.08 5.07
C ASP A 96 -4.81 -9.93 3.79
N LEU A 97 -4.33 -9.48 2.63
CA LEU A 97 -4.40 -10.25 1.38
C LEU A 97 -3.38 -11.37 1.31
N ALA A 98 -2.21 -11.13 1.91
CA ALA A 98 -1.13 -12.10 1.93
C ALA A 98 -1.27 -13.12 3.07
N ARG A 99 -2.14 -12.89 4.07
CA ARG A 99 -2.21 -13.71 5.29
C ARG A 99 -2.32 -15.23 5.01
N GLN A 100 -1.66 -16.03 5.85
CA GLN A 100 -1.64 -17.50 5.71
C GLN A 100 -3.01 -18.13 6.03
N ASP A 101 -3.69 -17.66 7.08
CA ASP A 101 -4.99 -18.20 7.49
C ASP A 101 -6.16 -17.73 6.64
N ALA A 102 -7.18 -18.56 6.52
CA ALA A 102 -8.47 -18.16 5.97
C ALA A 102 -9.23 -17.36 7.05
N GLY A 103 -9.63 -16.13 6.73
CA GLY A 103 -10.44 -15.27 7.58
C GLY A 103 -11.49 -14.55 6.74
N ASP A 104 -12.16 -13.56 7.32
CA ASP A 104 -13.13 -12.74 6.58
C ASP A 104 -12.42 -12.03 5.41
N GLU A 105 -12.85 -12.34 4.19
CA GLU A 105 -12.23 -11.88 2.95
C GLU A 105 -12.77 -10.49 2.59
N MET A 106 -11.88 -9.52 2.48
CA MET A 106 -12.25 -8.10 2.34
C MET A 106 -12.89 -7.76 0.97
N PHE A 107 -12.77 -8.66 -0.01
CA PHE A 107 -13.24 -8.46 -1.38
C PHE A 107 -14.27 -9.51 -1.77
N GLY A 108 -15.34 -9.10 -2.46
CA GLY A 108 -16.33 -10.01 -3.04
C GLY A 108 -15.78 -10.82 -4.22
N SER A 109 -16.54 -11.81 -4.68
CA SER A 109 -16.13 -12.64 -5.81
C SER A 109 -16.37 -11.94 -7.16
N SER A 110 -15.42 -12.05 -8.10
CA SER A 110 -15.57 -11.58 -9.49
C SER A 110 -15.69 -12.75 -10.48
N GLY A 111 -16.45 -12.57 -11.56
CA GLY A 111 -16.58 -13.56 -12.64
C GLY A 111 -15.25 -13.86 -13.35
N LEU A 112 -14.41 -12.83 -13.54
CA LEU A 112 -13.06 -12.98 -14.10
C LEU A 112 -12.16 -13.77 -13.15
N ALA A 113 -12.19 -13.46 -11.86
CA ALA A 113 -11.41 -14.19 -10.86
C ALA A 113 -11.81 -15.67 -10.77
N ARG A 114 -13.12 -15.98 -10.83
CA ARG A 114 -13.62 -17.36 -10.90
C ARG A 114 -13.12 -18.09 -12.15
N SER A 115 -13.01 -17.42 -13.29
CA SER A 115 -12.45 -18.01 -14.51
C SER A 115 -10.97 -18.36 -14.34
N ILE A 116 -10.18 -17.43 -13.79
CA ILE A 116 -8.74 -17.63 -13.53
C ILE A 116 -8.53 -18.79 -12.57
N VAL A 117 -9.25 -18.83 -11.44
CA VAL A 117 -9.13 -19.91 -10.44
C VAL A 117 -9.46 -21.27 -11.06
N ARG A 118 -10.51 -21.33 -11.89
CA ARG A 118 -10.87 -22.57 -12.61
C ARG A 118 -9.79 -22.98 -13.59
N ALA A 119 -9.28 -22.06 -14.42
CA ALA A 119 -8.20 -22.35 -15.36
C ALA A 119 -6.94 -22.84 -14.65
N SER A 120 -6.50 -22.15 -13.59
CA SER A 120 -5.35 -22.54 -12.77
C SER A 120 -5.55 -23.89 -12.10
N SER A 121 -6.76 -24.17 -11.58
CA SER A 121 -7.07 -25.47 -10.98
C SER A 121 -7.08 -26.59 -12.03
N SER A 122 -7.61 -26.35 -13.22
CA SER A 122 -7.60 -27.33 -14.31
C SER A 122 -6.18 -27.65 -14.77
N LEU A 123 -5.32 -26.63 -14.88
CA LEU A 123 -3.89 -26.82 -15.18
C LEU A 123 -3.18 -27.60 -14.07
N ALA A 124 -3.43 -27.25 -12.81
CA ALA A 124 -2.84 -27.95 -11.67
C ALA A 124 -3.25 -29.43 -11.63
N THR A 125 -4.53 -29.75 -11.90
CA THR A 125 -5.01 -31.13 -12.00
C THR A 125 -4.40 -31.87 -13.20
N GLY A 126 -4.22 -31.18 -14.33
CA GLY A 126 -3.54 -31.76 -15.50
C GLY A 126 -2.08 -32.13 -15.20
N ILE A 127 -1.35 -31.23 -14.53
CA ILE A 127 0.03 -31.48 -14.09
C ILE A 127 0.07 -32.60 -13.05
N ASP A 128 -0.84 -32.59 -12.08
CA ASP A 128 -0.91 -33.65 -11.07
C ASP A 128 -1.17 -35.01 -11.74
N ASN A 129 -2.10 -35.11 -12.68
CA ASN A 129 -2.37 -36.36 -13.39
C ASN A 129 -1.18 -36.85 -14.23
N ALA A 130 -0.36 -35.95 -14.77
CA ALA A 130 0.84 -36.29 -15.53
C ALA A 130 2.06 -36.63 -14.64
N MET A 131 2.00 -36.36 -13.33
CA MET A 131 3.15 -36.47 -12.42
C MET A 131 3.31 -37.90 -11.84
N PRO A 132 4.53 -38.50 -11.89
CA PRO A 132 4.77 -39.83 -11.33
C PRO A 132 4.60 -39.83 -9.80
N GLN A 133 4.09 -40.95 -9.26
CA GLN A 133 3.72 -41.05 -7.84
C GLN A 133 4.88 -40.81 -6.86
N GLY A 134 6.12 -41.13 -7.25
CA GLY A 134 7.31 -40.84 -6.45
C GLY A 134 7.54 -39.34 -6.25
N LEU A 135 7.34 -38.55 -7.31
CA LEU A 135 7.45 -37.09 -7.25
C LEU A 135 6.29 -36.47 -6.48
N LYS A 136 5.06 -37.00 -6.62
CA LYS A 136 3.91 -36.58 -5.82
C LYS A 136 4.17 -36.75 -4.32
N ARG A 137 4.66 -37.91 -3.90
CA ARG A 137 4.96 -38.19 -2.49
C ARG A 137 6.10 -37.33 -1.96
N TRP A 138 7.14 -37.08 -2.77
CA TRP A 138 8.25 -36.21 -2.40
C TRP A 138 7.81 -34.75 -2.22
N LEU A 139 7.02 -34.22 -3.16
CA LEU A 139 6.46 -32.87 -3.06
C LEU A 139 5.46 -32.76 -1.90
N GLY A 140 4.58 -33.75 -1.71
CA GLY A 140 3.60 -33.77 -0.62
C GLY A 140 4.25 -33.61 0.76
N LYS A 141 5.36 -34.30 1.02
CA LYS A 141 6.15 -34.16 2.26
C LYS A 141 6.76 -32.76 2.49
N ARG A 142 6.93 -31.96 1.43
CA ARG A 142 7.47 -30.59 1.52
C ARG A 142 6.38 -29.53 1.72
N PHE A 143 5.12 -29.90 1.51
CA PHE A 143 3.95 -29.03 1.66
C PHE A 143 3.07 -29.44 2.84
N ASP A 144 3.60 -30.22 3.78
CA ASP A 144 2.87 -30.63 4.96
C ASP A 144 2.69 -29.42 5.88
N LYS A 145 1.42 -29.05 6.13
CA LYS A 145 1.05 -27.78 6.78
C LYS A 145 0.87 -27.90 8.30
N ASP A 146 0.89 -29.12 8.81
CA ASP A 146 0.63 -29.41 10.23
C ASP A 146 1.72 -28.87 11.17
N GLU A 147 2.87 -28.42 10.65
CA GLU A 147 3.97 -27.83 11.42
C GLU A 147 4.04 -26.29 11.39
N ALA A 148 3.10 -25.59 10.73
CA ALA A 148 3.13 -24.13 10.69
C ALA A 148 2.73 -23.53 12.05
N ILE A 149 3.72 -23.22 12.90
CA ILE A 149 3.51 -22.56 14.19
C ILE A 149 3.22 -21.07 13.93
N LEU A 150 1.95 -20.70 13.81
CA LEU A 150 1.53 -19.30 13.90
C LEU A 150 1.49 -18.87 15.37
N GLU A 151 2.23 -17.83 15.71
CA GLU A 151 2.12 -17.16 17.01
C GLU A 151 0.75 -16.44 17.08
N ASN A 152 0.03 -16.53 18.21
CA ASN A 152 -1.34 -16.01 18.33
C ASN A 152 -1.50 -14.58 17.78
N GLY A 153 -2.28 -14.42 16.70
CA GLY A 153 -2.56 -13.13 16.07
C GLY A 153 -1.54 -12.64 15.03
N ALA A 154 -0.51 -13.42 14.69
CA ALA A 154 0.41 -13.11 13.59
C ALA A 154 -0.20 -13.44 12.22
N ALA A 155 0.03 -12.58 11.22
CA ALA A 155 -0.47 -12.81 9.85
C ALA A 155 0.38 -13.82 9.05
N PHE A 156 1.62 -14.05 9.50
CA PHE A 156 2.62 -14.91 8.88
C PHE A 156 3.43 -15.64 9.95
N ASP A 157 3.90 -16.84 9.63
CA ASP A 157 5.03 -17.43 10.34
C ASP A 157 6.32 -16.58 10.17
N MET A 158 7.31 -16.82 11.03
CA MET A 158 8.54 -16.03 11.02
C MET A 158 9.47 -16.30 9.83
N VAL A 159 9.35 -17.46 9.18
CA VAL A 159 10.13 -17.81 7.98
C VAL A 159 9.61 -17.00 6.80
N ARG A 160 8.29 -17.00 6.60
CA ARG A 160 7.61 -16.24 5.55
C ARG A 160 7.80 -14.75 5.74
N ALA A 161 7.70 -14.25 6.96
CA ALA A 161 8.01 -12.85 7.26
C ALA A 161 9.46 -12.50 6.86
N ALA A 162 10.44 -13.34 7.22
CA ALA A 162 11.84 -13.13 6.86
C ALA A 162 12.06 -13.12 5.34
N VAL A 163 11.49 -14.11 4.62
CA VAL A 163 11.60 -14.22 3.16
C VAL A 163 10.97 -13.02 2.47
N ASN A 164 9.77 -12.60 2.90
CA ASN A 164 9.10 -11.44 2.33
C ASN A 164 9.92 -10.15 2.50
N LEU A 165 10.44 -9.90 3.71
CA LEU A 165 11.23 -8.72 4.00
C LEU A 165 12.54 -8.71 3.19
N LEU A 166 13.27 -9.84 3.18
CA LEU A 166 14.54 -9.96 2.48
C LEU A 166 14.36 -9.84 0.97
N LEU A 167 13.45 -10.60 0.35
CA LEU A 167 13.23 -10.56 -1.10
C LEU A 167 12.71 -9.20 -1.56
N ALA A 168 11.78 -8.58 -0.83
CA ALA A 168 11.30 -7.24 -1.17
C ALA A 168 12.44 -6.22 -1.08
N SER A 169 13.24 -6.25 0.01
CA SER A 169 14.36 -5.32 0.18
C SER A 169 15.42 -5.49 -0.90
N LEU A 170 15.74 -6.72 -1.29
CA LEU A 170 16.71 -7.04 -2.33
C LEU A 170 16.25 -6.55 -3.69
N LEU A 171 15.00 -6.85 -4.08
CA LEU A 171 14.47 -6.43 -5.38
C LEU A 171 14.38 -4.91 -5.51
N ILE A 172 13.97 -4.22 -4.44
CA ILE A 172 13.96 -2.76 -4.40
C ILE A 172 15.38 -2.22 -4.52
N ALA A 173 16.32 -2.69 -3.69
CA ALA A 173 17.70 -2.24 -3.72
C ALA A 173 18.38 -2.46 -5.08
N LEU A 174 18.14 -3.62 -5.71
CA LEU A 174 18.63 -3.92 -7.05
C LEU A 174 18.08 -2.94 -8.09
N GLY A 175 16.75 -2.71 -8.11
CA GLY A 175 16.18 -1.78 -9.08
C GLY A 175 16.60 -0.33 -8.84
N THR A 176 16.76 0.10 -7.57
CA THR A 176 17.31 1.42 -7.23
C THR A 176 18.76 1.55 -7.67
N SER A 177 19.58 0.50 -7.51
CA SER A 177 20.96 0.48 -8.01
C SER A 177 21.02 0.62 -9.54
N LEU A 178 20.03 0.07 -10.24
CA LEU A 178 19.89 0.20 -11.70
C LEU A 178 19.17 1.49 -12.13
N LYS A 179 18.85 2.39 -11.17
CA LYS A 179 18.12 3.64 -11.40
C LYS A 179 16.78 3.46 -12.12
N LEU A 180 16.14 2.31 -11.93
CA LEU A 180 14.83 2.05 -12.49
C LEU A 180 13.76 2.80 -11.68
N PRO A 181 12.78 3.44 -12.32
CA PRO A 181 11.63 4.01 -11.61
C PRO A 181 10.76 2.87 -11.08
N LEU A 182 10.91 2.56 -9.80
CA LEU A 182 10.20 1.46 -9.15
C LEU A 182 9.01 1.96 -8.35
N SER A 183 7.93 1.17 -8.37
CA SER A 183 6.90 1.21 -7.32
C SER A 183 7.28 0.22 -6.22
N THR A 184 7.84 0.73 -5.13
CA THR A 184 8.20 -0.07 -3.95
C THR A 184 7.00 -0.80 -3.36
N THR A 185 5.82 -0.16 -3.38
CA THR A 185 4.54 -0.77 -2.99
C THR A 185 4.18 -1.96 -3.88
N TYR A 186 4.42 -1.87 -5.19
CA TYR A 186 4.17 -2.97 -6.12
C TYR A 186 5.10 -4.15 -5.81
N VAL A 187 6.40 -3.89 -5.67
CA VAL A 187 7.39 -4.95 -5.39
C VAL A 187 7.08 -5.66 -4.08
N ALA A 188 6.89 -4.90 -2.99
CA ALA A 188 6.59 -5.49 -1.68
C ALA A 188 5.29 -6.30 -1.69
N PHE A 189 4.24 -5.80 -2.36
CA PHE A 189 2.98 -6.51 -2.51
C PHE A 189 3.15 -7.80 -3.32
N MET A 190 3.85 -7.76 -4.45
CA MET A 190 4.04 -8.94 -5.29
C MET A 190 4.90 -10.02 -4.63
N VAL A 191 5.90 -9.63 -3.85
CA VAL A 191 6.67 -10.59 -3.03
C VAL A 191 5.77 -11.26 -2.00
N ALA A 192 4.95 -10.48 -1.28
CA ALA A 192 4.04 -11.02 -0.26
C ALA A 192 2.96 -11.95 -0.86
N MET A 193 2.41 -11.61 -2.02
CA MET A 193 1.43 -12.44 -2.74
C MET A 193 2.08 -13.68 -3.35
N GLY A 194 3.29 -13.54 -3.91
CA GLY A 194 4.05 -14.64 -4.49
C GLY A 194 4.41 -15.72 -3.47
N SER A 195 4.90 -15.33 -2.30
CA SER A 195 5.13 -16.27 -1.19
C SER A 195 3.83 -16.91 -0.71
N SER A 196 2.72 -16.15 -0.68
CA SER A 196 1.40 -16.66 -0.31
C SER A 196 0.94 -17.80 -1.20
N LEU A 197 1.16 -17.64 -2.50
CA LEU A 197 0.78 -18.61 -3.51
C LEU A 197 1.67 -19.85 -3.41
N ALA A 198 2.99 -19.67 -3.22
CA ALA A 198 3.94 -20.75 -3.06
C ALA A 198 3.63 -21.63 -1.85
N ASP A 199 3.20 -21.04 -0.73
CA ASP A 199 2.83 -21.75 0.50
C ASP A 199 1.44 -22.43 0.43
N LYS A 200 0.78 -22.40 -0.74
CA LYS A 200 -0.62 -22.82 -0.93
C LYS A 200 -1.57 -22.19 0.10
N ALA A 201 -1.31 -20.96 0.54
CA ALA A 201 -2.17 -20.28 1.52
C ALA A 201 -3.57 -19.95 0.97
N TRP A 202 -3.77 -20.10 -0.35
CA TRP A 202 -5.05 -19.89 -1.02
C TRP A 202 -5.77 -21.23 -1.14
N GLY A 203 -6.75 -21.48 -0.26
CA GLY A 203 -7.68 -22.60 -0.40
C GLY A 203 -8.63 -22.39 -1.58
N ARG A 204 -9.18 -23.47 -2.14
CA ARG A 204 -10.06 -23.46 -3.32
C ARG A 204 -11.23 -22.47 -3.23
N GLU A 205 -11.76 -22.27 -2.02
CA GLU A 205 -12.86 -21.33 -1.74
C GLU A 205 -12.37 -19.88 -1.54
N SER A 206 -11.25 -19.67 -0.83
CA SER A 206 -10.65 -18.35 -0.58
C SER A 206 -9.92 -17.74 -1.79
N ALA A 207 -9.40 -18.57 -2.71
CA ALA A 207 -8.55 -18.13 -3.82
C ALA A 207 -9.25 -17.15 -4.75
N VAL A 208 -10.57 -17.33 -4.96
CA VAL A 208 -11.38 -16.46 -5.81
C VAL A 208 -11.42 -15.04 -5.24
N PHE A 209 -11.62 -14.91 -3.93
CA PHE A 209 -11.70 -13.62 -3.25
C PHE A 209 -10.34 -12.91 -3.22
N ARG A 210 -9.26 -13.66 -2.91
CA ARG A 210 -7.89 -13.11 -2.91
C ARG A 210 -7.43 -12.66 -4.30
N ILE A 211 -7.70 -13.44 -5.35
CA ILE A 211 -7.40 -13.05 -6.74
C ILE A 211 -8.22 -11.81 -7.14
N THR A 212 -9.50 -11.74 -6.74
CA THR A 212 -10.32 -10.54 -6.99
C THR A 212 -9.71 -9.31 -6.30
N GLY A 213 -9.23 -9.47 -5.07
CA GLY A 213 -8.51 -8.42 -4.33
C GLY A 213 -7.24 -7.97 -5.05
N VAL A 214 -6.39 -8.90 -5.47
CA VAL A 214 -5.16 -8.60 -6.23
C VAL A 214 -5.48 -7.84 -7.52
N ILE A 215 -6.45 -8.29 -8.29
CA ILE A 215 -6.88 -7.61 -9.53
C ILE A 215 -7.40 -6.21 -9.22
N SER A 216 -8.17 -6.04 -8.14
CA SER A 216 -8.72 -4.74 -7.75
C SER A 216 -7.62 -3.76 -7.35
N VAL A 217 -6.59 -4.22 -6.61
CA VAL A 217 -5.43 -3.40 -6.23
C VAL A 217 -4.62 -2.99 -7.47
N ILE A 218 -4.26 -3.95 -8.33
CA ILE A 218 -3.50 -3.68 -9.56
C ILE A 218 -4.30 -2.76 -10.49
N GLY A 219 -5.58 -3.04 -10.72
CA GLY A 219 -6.47 -2.20 -11.52
C GLY A 219 -6.58 -0.79 -10.97
N GLY A 220 -6.66 -0.64 -9.64
CA GLY A 220 -6.62 0.66 -8.97
C GLY A 220 -5.36 1.46 -9.30
N TRP A 221 -4.17 0.83 -9.32
CA TRP A 221 -2.92 1.50 -9.67
C TRP A 221 -2.90 2.00 -11.12
N PHE A 222 -3.36 1.19 -12.08
CA PHE A 222 -3.41 1.61 -13.48
C PHE A 222 -4.45 2.72 -13.72
N ILE A 223 -5.64 2.59 -13.13
CA ILE A 223 -6.69 3.62 -13.26
C ILE A 223 -6.23 4.94 -12.64
N THR A 224 -5.59 4.91 -11.47
CA THR A 224 -5.08 6.13 -10.82
C THR A 224 -3.93 6.74 -11.59
N ALA A 225 -2.99 5.95 -12.13
CA ALA A 225 -1.93 6.45 -12.99
C ALA A 225 -2.49 7.10 -14.27
N GLY A 226 -3.44 6.46 -14.93
CA GLY A 226 -4.11 7.00 -16.11
C GLY A 226 -4.88 8.29 -15.81
N ALA A 227 -5.63 8.32 -14.71
CA ALA A 227 -6.36 9.52 -14.28
C ALA A 227 -5.40 10.68 -13.94
N ALA A 228 -4.30 10.41 -13.24
CA ALA A 228 -3.29 11.41 -12.91
C ALA A 228 -2.59 11.94 -14.17
N PHE A 229 -2.28 11.06 -15.13
CA PHE A 229 -1.71 11.44 -16.43
C PHE A 229 -2.66 12.38 -17.20
N VAL A 230 -3.92 11.99 -17.36
CA VAL A 230 -4.92 12.82 -18.06
C VAL A 230 -5.15 14.15 -17.33
N ALA A 231 -5.28 14.13 -16.01
CA ALA A 231 -5.45 15.35 -15.23
C ALA A 231 -4.26 16.31 -15.37
N THR A 232 -3.03 15.79 -15.29
CA THR A 232 -1.80 16.59 -15.44
C THR A 232 -1.69 17.14 -16.87
N PHE A 233 -2.04 16.34 -17.88
CA PHE A 233 -2.09 16.76 -19.27
C PHE A 233 -3.07 17.92 -19.49
N LEU A 234 -4.30 17.81 -18.97
CA LEU A 234 -5.30 18.87 -19.06
C LEU A 234 -4.88 20.14 -18.31
N LEU A 235 -4.28 20.00 -17.13
CA LEU A 235 -3.72 21.12 -16.37
C LEU A 235 -2.58 21.80 -17.13
N ALA A 236 -1.67 21.03 -17.73
CA ALA A 236 -0.58 21.55 -18.54
C ALA A 236 -1.11 22.33 -19.76
N LEU A 237 -2.12 21.80 -20.47
CA LEU A 237 -2.77 22.51 -21.58
C LEU A 237 -3.46 23.80 -21.11
N ALA A 238 -4.16 23.77 -19.97
CA ALA A 238 -4.81 24.94 -19.42
C ALA A 238 -3.81 26.05 -19.06
N ILE A 239 -2.66 25.68 -18.48
CA ILE A 239 -1.57 26.63 -18.18
C ILE A 239 -0.94 27.16 -19.47
N TYR A 240 -0.70 26.29 -20.46
CA TYR A 240 -0.10 26.67 -21.74
C TYR A 240 -0.94 27.70 -22.50
N TYR A 241 -2.25 27.48 -22.62
CA TYR A 241 -3.14 28.40 -23.35
C TYR A 241 -3.63 29.59 -22.51
N GLY A 242 -3.82 29.39 -21.20
CA GLY A 242 -4.38 30.42 -20.32
C GLY A 242 -3.34 31.31 -19.62
N GLY A 243 -2.05 31.03 -19.80
CA GLY A 243 -0.96 31.84 -19.29
C GLY A 243 -0.98 32.01 -17.76
N THR A 244 -0.54 33.18 -17.30
CA THR A 244 -0.39 33.50 -15.87
C THR A 244 -1.70 33.42 -15.08
N ILE A 245 -2.81 33.85 -15.68
CA ILE A 245 -4.14 33.81 -15.04
C ILE A 245 -4.54 32.36 -14.76
N ALA A 246 -4.39 31.46 -15.74
CA ALA A 246 -4.70 30.05 -15.54
C ALA A 246 -3.81 29.41 -14.47
N MET A 247 -2.52 29.77 -14.42
CA MET A 247 -1.60 29.29 -13.38
C MET A 247 -2.09 29.64 -11.97
N VAL A 248 -2.49 30.91 -11.73
CA VAL A 248 -3.00 31.36 -10.43
C VAL A 248 -4.29 30.61 -10.05
N VAL A 249 -5.20 30.44 -11.01
CA VAL A 249 -6.46 29.69 -10.80
C VAL A 249 -6.18 28.22 -10.46
N VAL A 250 -5.26 27.56 -11.17
CA VAL A 250 -4.88 26.16 -10.91
C VAL A 250 -4.29 26.00 -9.51
N VAL A 251 -3.43 26.93 -9.08
CA VAL A 251 -2.87 26.92 -7.72
C VAL A 251 -3.97 27.08 -6.67
N ALA A 252 -4.86 28.05 -6.85
CA ALA A 252 -5.98 28.27 -5.94
C ALA A 252 -6.91 27.06 -5.83
N LEU A 253 -7.26 26.44 -6.97
CA LEU A 253 -8.06 25.22 -7.01
C LEU A 253 -7.36 24.04 -6.34
N THR A 254 -6.06 23.88 -6.57
CA THR A 254 -5.26 22.82 -5.93
C THR A 254 -5.30 22.95 -4.40
N ILE A 255 -5.10 24.16 -3.87
CA ILE A 255 -5.18 24.44 -2.42
C ILE A 255 -6.58 24.12 -1.88
N LEU A 256 -7.63 24.57 -2.58
CA LEU A 256 -9.02 24.31 -2.21
C LEU A 256 -9.32 22.81 -2.17
N PHE A 257 -8.91 22.06 -3.21
CA PHE A 257 -9.09 20.62 -3.27
C PHE A 257 -8.34 19.89 -2.16
N LEU A 258 -7.12 20.32 -1.82
CA LEU A 258 -6.33 19.74 -0.73
C LEU A 258 -7.03 19.92 0.62
N ILE A 259 -7.50 21.15 0.92
CA ILE A 259 -8.25 21.45 2.14
C ILE A 259 -9.53 20.60 2.19
N ARG A 260 -10.31 20.60 1.11
CA ARG A 260 -11.58 19.87 1.04
C ARG A 260 -11.39 18.36 1.18
N SER A 261 -10.34 17.82 0.56
CA SER A 261 -9.96 16.40 0.65
C SER A 261 -9.58 16.02 2.08
N ASN A 262 -8.76 16.84 2.75
CA ASN A 262 -8.37 16.61 4.14
C ASN A 262 -9.57 16.68 5.09
N ILE A 263 -10.47 17.66 4.92
CA ILE A 263 -11.70 17.78 5.71
C ILE A 263 -12.61 16.57 5.50
N ARG A 264 -12.83 16.16 4.24
CA ARG A 264 -13.65 14.99 3.91
C ARG A 264 -13.08 13.71 4.54
N TYR A 265 -11.77 13.51 4.46
CA TYR A 265 -11.11 12.37 5.07
C TYR A 265 -11.27 12.39 6.60
N ARG A 266 -11.07 13.54 7.25
CA ARG A 266 -11.29 13.70 8.69
C ARG A 266 -12.73 13.41 9.10
N ARG A 267 -13.72 13.84 8.32
CA ARG A 267 -15.15 13.53 8.55
C ARG A 267 -15.43 12.03 8.44
N LYS A 268 -14.92 11.37 7.40
CA LYS A 268 -15.07 9.91 7.24
C LYS A 268 -14.46 9.15 8.42
N MET A 269 -13.27 9.56 8.86
CA MET A 269 -12.60 8.94 10.00
C MET A 269 -13.33 9.16 11.32
N LYS A 270 -13.98 10.32 11.51
CA LYS A 270 -14.85 10.55 12.68
C LYS A 270 -16.09 9.64 12.64
N ALA A 271 -16.75 9.54 11.48
CA ALA A 271 -17.89 8.64 11.32
C ALA A 271 -17.55 7.16 11.57
N GLU A 272 -16.38 6.69 11.11
CA GLU A 272 -15.91 5.31 11.39
C GLU A 272 -15.54 5.07 12.87
N HIS A 273 -15.24 6.13 13.64
CA HIS A 273 -14.94 6.05 15.07
C HIS A 273 -16.20 6.22 15.93
N ASP A 274 -17.19 6.94 15.41
CA ASP A 274 -18.54 7.07 15.96
C ASP A 274 -19.40 5.81 15.71
N ASP A 275 -18.97 4.91 14.81
CA ASP A 275 -19.45 3.53 14.76
C ASP A 275 -19.15 2.87 16.12
N VAL A 276 -20.13 2.93 17.01
CA VAL A 276 -20.01 2.61 18.44
C VAL A 276 -19.40 1.22 18.65
N PHE A 277 -19.69 0.29 17.73
CA PHE A 277 -19.13 -1.06 17.70
C PHE A 277 -17.61 -1.11 17.47
N LYS A 278 -17.08 -0.30 16.56
CA LYS A 278 -15.63 -0.20 16.35
C LYS A 278 -14.95 0.55 17.49
N GLY A 279 -15.57 1.61 18.00
CA GLY A 279 -15.08 2.37 19.16
C GLY A 279 -14.88 1.48 20.38
N MET A 280 -15.81 0.55 20.65
CA MET A 280 -15.68 -0.47 21.70
C MET A 280 -14.49 -1.41 21.47
N MET A 281 -14.22 -1.80 20.22
CA MET A 281 -13.14 -2.74 19.86
C MET A 281 -11.74 -2.10 19.84
N THR A 282 -11.64 -0.79 19.61
CA THR A 282 -10.34 -0.09 19.50
C THR A 282 -9.88 0.58 20.79
N SER A 283 -10.78 0.85 21.73
CA SER A 283 -10.47 1.56 22.98
C SER A 283 -9.80 0.63 23.98
N ARG A 284 -8.64 1.04 24.53
CA ARG A 284 -7.91 0.29 25.57
C ARG A 284 -8.36 0.64 27.00
N ASP A 285 -9.13 1.72 27.14
CA ASP A 285 -9.67 2.17 28.42
C ASP A 285 -11.03 1.53 28.70
N LYS A 286 -11.14 0.80 29.82
CA LYS A 286 -12.37 0.11 30.23
C LYS A 286 -13.52 1.08 30.48
N ALA A 287 -13.23 2.31 30.93
CA ALA A 287 -14.26 3.32 31.16
C ALA A 287 -14.86 3.82 29.84
N GLU A 288 -14.02 4.05 28.83
CA GLU A 288 -14.45 4.46 27.49
C GLU A 288 -15.27 3.35 26.81
N VAL A 289 -14.82 2.09 26.88
CA VAL A 289 -15.57 0.94 26.35
C VAL A 289 -16.96 0.81 27.00
N TRP A 290 -17.07 1.02 28.31
CA TRP A 290 -18.36 0.95 29.02
C TRP A 290 -19.33 2.05 28.59
N THR A 291 -18.83 3.28 28.41
CA THR A 291 -19.65 4.39 27.92
C THR A 291 -20.16 4.16 26.49
N LEU A 292 -19.30 3.62 25.62
CA LEU A 292 -19.67 3.27 24.25
C LEU A 292 -20.67 2.11 24.21
N LEU A 293 -20.49 1.07 25.04
CA LEU A 293 -21.44 -0.04 25.14
C LEU A 293 -22.83 0.42 25.57
N ARG A 294 -22.90 1.28 26.60
CA ARG A 294 -24.16 1.84 27.07
C ARG A 294 -24.87 2.64 25.97
N ARG A 295 -24.12 3.43 25.21
CA ARG A 295 -24.64 4.19 24.07
C ARG A 295 -25.17 3.27 22.98
N HIS A 296 -24.41 2.24 22.60
CA HIS A 296 -24.82 1.27 21.58
C HIS A 296 -26.11 0.54 21.95
N MET A 297 -26.18 0.03 23.18
CA MET A 297 -27.38 -0.66 23.70
C MET A 297 -28.60 0.26 23.69
N THR A 298 -28.42 1.54 24.06
CA THR A 298 -29.51 2.52 24.09
C THR A 298 -30.01 2.83 22.67
N GLU A 299 -29.09 3.03 21.71
CA GLU A 299 -29.42 3.27 20.31
C GLU A 299 -30.09 2.04 19.66
N SER A 300 -29.61 0.83 19.94
CA SER A 300 -30.23 -0.40 19.42
C SER A 300 -31.61 -0.67 20.02
N LEU A 301 -31.78 -0.41 21.33
CA LEU A 301 -33.07 -0.50 22.00
C LEU A 301 -34.07 0.52 21.44
N MET A 302 -33.66 1.78 21.26
CA MET A 302 -34.52 2.78 20.62
C MET A 302 -34.89 2.38 19.20
N ALA A 303 -33.94 1.92 18.38
CA ALA A 303 -34.25 1.44 17.04
C ALA A 303 -35.24 0.26 17.03
N SER A 304 -35.14 -0.65 18.00
CA SER A 304 -36.07 -1.77 18.16
C SER A 304 -37.47 -1.31 18.57
N VAL A 305 -37.55 -0.30 19.46
CA VAL A 305 -38.82 0.32 19.87
C VAL A 305 -39.46 1.05 18.71
N THR A 306 -38.70 1.85 17.96
CA THR A 306 -39.21 2.55 16.77
C THR A 306 -39.67 1.58 15.69
N PHE A 307 -38.98 0.45 15.51
CA PHE A 307 -39.42 -0.61 14.60
C PHE A 307 -40.74 -1.23 15.06
N ALA A 308 -40.87 -1.53 16.36
CA ALA A 308 -42.10 -2.06 16.96
C ALA A 308 -43.28 -1.07 16.92
N GLU A 309 -43.03 0.24 16.99
CA GLU A 309 -44.06 1.28 16.81
C GLU A 309 -44.47 1.46 15.35
N SER A 310 -43.60 1.10 14.41
CA SER A 310 -43.85 1.21 12.96
C SER A 310 -44.50 -0.03 12.32
N THR A 311 -44.75 -1.09 13.10
CA THR A 311 -45.39 -2.34 12.69
C THR A 311 -46.77 -2.46 13.33
#